data_AF-A0A9P3ZRU9-F1
#
_entry.id   AF-A0A9P3ZRU9-F1
#
_cell.length_a   1.000
_cell.length_b   1.000
_cell.length_c   1.000
_cell.angle_alpha   90.00
_cell.angle_beta   90.00
_cell.angle_gamma   90.00
#
_symmetry.space_group_name_H-M   'P 1'
#
loop_
_entity.id
_entity.type
_entity.pdbx_description
1 polymer ?
#
loop_
_entity_poly.entity_id
_entity_poly.type
_entity_poly.pdbx_seq_one_letter_code
_entity_poly.pdbx_strand_id
1 'polypeptide(L)'
;MREPYPIQQWLPAGPLRDMGERYVSQLPDVEQNPIRPESLVHHSDHSWSEYLVAYSLLYPGVVILLAILGGAGMWAMFHFCKRREYRHRIVCPECGTVMYPCGLHCPKCGAPNPFPRALNWLGYSRLRKVVPESGRIRHEEALRSFRRCFYCGEPLKEPTLLQKCPACGKAVLQGERSVDIYDTYISRRTWWTFGAVVFLGIIPILGPLLASSLYKRTLIDPYSLYMTVFRESFLMVFLFLCRHLFRLLPFIGIIGMPILCLTEYHVYRRMFLWKTEKYEFGEN
;
A
#
# COMPACT_ATOMS: atom_id res chain seq x y z
N MET A 1 17.72 22.70 -5.27
CA MET A 1 18.14 22.20 -3.96
C MET A 1 17.33 22.94 -2.90
N ARG A 2 16.21 22.36 -2.45
CA ARG A 2 15.60 22.82 -1.19
C ARG A 2 16.39 22.17 -0.07
N GLU A 3 16.61 22.88 1.03
CA GLU A 3 17.19 22.28 2.22
C GLU A 3 16.35 21.05 2.63
N PRO A 4 16.99 19.89 2.87
CA PRO A 4 16.30 18.68 3.29
C PRO A 4 15.51 18.98 4.56
N TYR A 5 14.22 18.59 4.62
CA TYR A 5 13.41 18.78 5.83
C TYR A 5 14.02 17.97 6.97
N PRO A 6 14.71 18.60 7.93
CA PRO A 6 15.70 17.86 8.67
C PRO A 6 15.04 17.11 9.82
N ILE A 7 15.45 15.85 9.99
CA ILE A 7 15.28 15.07 11.22
C ILE A 7 15.76 15.83 12.47
N GLN A 8 16.61 16.85 12.28
CA GLN A 8 17.09 17.77 13.31
C GLN A 8 15.96 18.43 14.13
N GLN A 9 14.74 18.52 13.61
CA GLN A 9 13.58 19.07 14.35
C GLN A 9 12.74 18.03 15.10
N TRP A 10 13.01 16.73 14.96
CA TRP A 10 12.13 15.67 15.51
C TRP A 10 12.49 15.32 16.94
N LEU A 11 13.78 15.42 17.27
CA LEU A 11 14.36 15.11 18.56
C LEU A 11 15.37 16.22 18.86
N PRO A 12 15.41 16.74 20.10
CA PRO A 12 16.45 17.71 20.47
C PRO A 12 17.83 17.12 20.15
N ALA A 13 18.76 17.98 19.71
CA ALA A 13 20.13 17.55 19.43
C ALA A 13 20.68 16.77 20.64
N GLY A 14 21.16 15.56 20.39
CA GLY A 14 21.57 14.65 21.46
C GLY A 14 21.48 13.17 21.10
N PRO A 15 21.78 12.28 22.06
CA PRO A 15 21.96 10.84 21.83
C PRO A 15 20.71 10.14 21.27
N LEU A 16 19.51 10.68 21.50
CA LEU A 16 18.27 10.16 20.96
C LEU A 16 18.18 10.31 19.43
N ARG A 17 18.71 11.40 18.87
CA ARG A 17 18.76 11.63 17.42
C ARG A 17 19.70 10.63 16.75
N ASP A 18 20.89 10.45 17.32
CA ASP A 18 21.91 9.54 16.80
C ASP A 18 21.49 8.07 16.93
N MET A 19 20.77 7.72 18.00
CA MET A 19 20.15 6.40 18.13
C MET A 19 19.05 6.19 17.10
N GLY A 20 18.19 7.18 16.85
CA GLY A 20 17.14 7.10 15.84
C GLY A 20 17.70 6.87 14.43
N GLU A 21 18.74 7.62 14.05
CA GLU A 21 19.40 7.45 12.76
C GLU A 21 20.12 6.09 12.63
N ARG A 22 20.85 5.65 13.67
CA ARG A 22 21.49 4.33 13.68
C ARG A 22 20.46 3.20 13.61
N TYR A 23 19.42 3.27 14.43
CA TYR A 23 18.35 2.27 14.49
C TYR A 23 17.65 2.12 13.14
N VAL A 24 17.31 3.24 12.47
CA VAL A 24 16.67 3.21 11.16
C VAL A 24 17.62 2.69 10.07
N SER A 25 18.90 3.08 10.10
CA SER A 25 19.90 2.64 9.10
C SER A 25 20.26 1.15 9.19
N GLN A 26 20.03 0.52 10.34
CA GLN A 26 20.37 -0.87 10.61
C GLN A 26 19.21 -1.84 10.38
N LEU A 27 18.04 -1.34 9.96
CA LEU A 27 16.89 -2.22 9.71
C LEU A 27 17.13 -3.09 8.48
N PRO A 28 17.07 -4.43 8.63
CA PRO A 28 17.13 -5.30 7.48
C PRO A 28 15.89 -5.07 6.60
N ASP A 29 16.08 -5.11 5.28
CA ASP A 29 14.97 -5.17 4.35
C ASP A 29 14.27 -6.54 4.49
N VAL A 30 13.23 -6.61 5.32
CA VAL A 30 12.43 -7.83 5.49
C VAL A 30 11.56 -8.04 4.24
N GLU A 31 11.59 -9.27 3.73
CA GLU A 31 10.85 -9.69 2.54
C GLU A 31 9.33 -9.48 2.74
N GLN A 32 8.77 -8.44 2.13
CA GLN A 32 7.32 -8.28 2.02
C GLN A 32 6.80 -9.03 0.79
N ASN A 33 6.00 -10.06 1.04
CA ASN A 33 5.31 -10.78 -0.02
C ASN A 33 4.47 -9.83 -0.89
N PRO A 34 4.35 -10.10 -2.22
CA PRO A 34 3.43 -9.37 -3.09
C PRO A 34 2.03 -9.35 -2.51
N ILE A 35 1.19 -8.40 -2.98
CA ILE A 35 -0.25 -8.44 -2.70
C ILE A 35 -0.79 -9.79 -3.17
N ARG A 36 -0.86 -10.73 -2.26
CA ARG A 36 -1.29 -12.11 -2.41
C ARG A 36 -2.43 -12.32 -1.43
N PRO A 37 -3.28 -13.35 -1.62
CA PRO A 37 -4.27 -13.73 -0.61
C PRO A 37 -3.63 -13.83 0.79
N GLU A 38 -2.41 -14.39 0.86
CA GLU A 38 -1.62 -14.48 2.10
C GLU A 38 -1.25 -13.11 2.69
N SER A 39 -0.92 -12.12 1.86
CA SER A 39 -0.57 -10.78 2.36
C SER A 39 -1.79 -10.04 2.88
N LEU A 40 -2.98 -10.28 2.33
CA LEU A 40 -4.21 -9.66 2.85
C LEU A 40 -4.59 -10.22 4.22
N VAL A 41 -4.28 -11.49 4.48
CA VAL A 41 -4.42 -12.12 5.81
C VAL A 41 -3.32 -11.63 6.77
N HIS A 42 -2.11 -11.36 6.27
CA HIS A 42 -1.03 -10.76 7.07
C HIS A 42 -1.20 -9.25 7.34
N HIS A 43 -1.80 -8.50 6.41
CA HIS A 43 -2.11 -7.07 6.52
C HIS A 43 -3.45 -6.81 7.19
N SER A 44 -4.39 -7.77 7.16
CA SER A 44 -5.56 -7.76 8.02
C SER A 44 -5.03 -7.86 9.45
N ASP A 45 -4.97 -6.70 10.09
CA ASP A 45 -4.50 -6.47 11.45
C ASP A 45 -4.65 -7.67 12.39
N HIS A 46 -3.71 -7.82 13.33
CA HIS A 46 -3.87 -8.60 14.55
C HIS A 46 -5.15 -8.26 15.36
N SER A 47 -5.86 -7.19 14.99
CA SER A 47 -7.22 -6.93 15.48
C SER A 47 -8.21 -8.01 15.04
N TRP A 48 -8.07 -8.65 13.87
CA TRP A 48 -8.80 -9.89 13.57
C TRP A 48 -8.46 -10.96 14.58
N SER A 49 -7.17 -11.19 14.91
CA SER A 49 -6.79 -12.24 15.84
C SER A 49 -7.33 -12.04 17.26
N GLU A 50 -7.48 -10.82 17.77
CA GLU A 50 -8.02 -10.61 19.13
C GLU A 50 -9.52 -10.92 19.23
N TYR A 51 -10.33 -10.40 18.29
CA TYR A 51 -11.76 -10.76 18.24
C TYR A 51 -11.93 -12.23 17.86
N LEU A 52 -11.12 -12.73 16.93
CA LEU A 52 -11.15 -14.12 16.52
C LEU A 52 -10.76 -15.01 17.69
N VAL A 53 -9.82 -14.63 18.57
CA VAL A 53 -9.49 -15.36 19.81
C VAL A 53 -10.67 -15.32 20.79
N ALA A 54 -11.23 -14.15 21.09
CA ALA A 54 -12.36 -14.03 22.01
C ALA A 54 -13.60 -14.80 21.52
N TYR A 55 -13.94 -14.68 20.23
CA TYR A 55 -15.03 -15.43 19.61
C TYR A 55 -14.69 -16.91 19.40
N SER A 56 -13.42 -17.29 19.24
CA SER A 56 -13.01 -18.71 19.15
C SER A 56 -13.18 -19.42 20.49
N LEU A 57 -13.03 -18.73 21.61
CA LEU A 57 -13.28 -19.29 22.94
C LEU A 57 -14.78 -19.51 23.18
N LEU A 58 -15.63 -18.59 22.72
CA LEU A 58 -17.08 -18.63 22.95
C LEU A 58 -17.84 -19.47 21.90
N TYR A 59 -17.41 -19.41 20.64
CA TYR A 59 -18.08 -20.02 19.47
C TYR A 59 -17.08 -20.58 18.45
N PRO A 60 -16.23 -21.56 18.83
CA PRO A 60 -15.14 -22.05 17.98
C PRO A 60 -15.62 -22.53 16.61
N GLY A 61 -16.73 -23.30 16.57
CA GLY A 61 -17.27 -23.83 15.32
C GLY A 61 -17.74 -22.75 14.34
N VAL A 62 -18.41 -21.71 14.84
CA VAL A 62 -18.92 -20.61 14.00
C VAL A 62 -17.76 -19.79 13.43
N VAL A 63 -16.75 -19.50 14.26
CA VAL A 63 -15.57 -18.75 13.82
C VAL A 63 -14.78 -19.50 12.78
N ILE A 64 -14.54 -20.80 12.98
CA ILE A 64 -13.85 -21.66 12.01
C ILE A 64 -14.61 -21.68 10.68
N LEU A 65 -15.94 -21.86 10.72
CA LEU A 65 -16.76 -21.86 9.52
C LEU A 65 -16.67 -20.53 8.77
N LEU A 66 -16.80 -19.40 9.47
CA LEU A 66 -16.70 -18.07 8.85
C LEU A 66 -15.29 -17.80 8.30
N ALA A 67 -14.23 -18.23 8.99
CA ALA A 67 -12.86 -18.11 8.51
C ALA A 67 -12.64 -18.93 7.24
N ILE A 68 -13.15 -20.17 7.18
CA ILE A 68 -13.07 -21.03 5.98
C ILE A 68 -13.86 -20.41 4.84
N LEU A 69 -15.11 -20.01 5.06
CA LEU A 69 -15.96 -19.41 4.03
C LEU A 69 -15.41 -18.08 3.52
N GLY A 70 -14.96 -17.20 4.44
CA GLY A 70 -14.36 -15.91 4.11
C GLY A 70 -13.03 -16.06 3.38
N GLY A 71 -12.16 -16.95 3.87
CA GLY A 71 -10.88 -17.29 3.24
C GLY A 71 -11.06 -17.88 1.85
N ALA A 72 -11.96 -18.86 1.70
CA ALA A 72 -12.28 -19.47 0.41
C ALA A 72 -12.89 -18.47 -0.57
N GLY A 73 -13.81 -17.61 -0.11
CA GLY A 73 -14.42 -16.56 -0.93
C GLY A 73 -13.40 -15.53 -1.42
N MET A 74 -12.54 -15.05 -0.52
CA MET A 74 -11.41 -14.19 -0.87
C MET A 74 -10.47 -14.87 -1.87
N TRP A 75 -10.02 -16.08 -1.58
CA TRP A 75 -9.13 -16.84 -2.45
C TRP A 75 -9.75 -17.04 -3.85
N ALA A 76 -11.02 -17.42 -3.91
CA ALA A 76 -11.75 -17.60 -5.17
C ALA A 76 -11.82 -16.28 -5.96
N MET A 77 -12.11 -15.16 -5.30
CA MET A 77 -12.14 -13.83 -5.91
C MET A 77 -10.77 -13.43 -6.47
N PHE A 78 -9.69 -13.63 -5.70
CA PHE A 78 -8.32 -13.35 -6.14
C PHE A 78 -7.92 -14.22 -7.33
N HIS A 79 -8.16 -15.52 -7.22
CA HIS A 79 -7.85 -16.48 -8.26
C HIS A 79 -8.64 -16.19 -9.54
N PHE A 80 -9.92 -15.83 -9.42
CA PHE A 80 -10.76 -15.40 -10.54
C PHE A 80 -10.22 -14.14 -11.21
N CYS A 81 -9.89 -13.09 -10.44
CA CYS A 81 -9.34 -11.85 -10.99
C CYS A 81 -7.99 -12.07 -11.69
N LYS A 82 -7.09 -12.83 -11.06
CA LYS A 82 -5.80 -13.20 -11.62
C LYS A 82 -5.97 -13.99 -12.91
N ARG A 83 -6.74 -15.08 -12.88
CA ARG A 83 -6.96 -15.93 -14.06
C ARG A 83 -7.59 -15.15 -15.22
N ARG A 84 -8.52 -14.24 -14.91
CA ARG A 84 -9.14 -13.35 -15.89
C ARG A 84 -8.11 -12.40 -16.52
N GLU A 85 -7.30 -11.72 -15.74
CA GLU A 85 -6.26 -10.84 -16.28
C GLU A 85 -5.27 -11.60 -17.17
N TYR A 86 -4.85 -12.78 -16.74
CA TYR A 86 -3.90 -13.61 -17.49
C TYR A 86 -4.47 -14.10 -18.82
N ARG A 87 -5.76 -14.47 -18.86
CA ARG A 87 -6.45 -14.90 -20.09
C ARG A 87 -6.69 -13.77 -21.08
N HIS A 88 -6.80 -12.55 -20.60
CA HIS A 88 -7.11 -11.38 -21.42
C HIS A 88 -5.89 -10.50 -21.68
N ARG A 89 -4.67 -11.04 -21.58
CA ARG A 89 -3.47 -10.33 -22.04
C ARG A 89 -3.60 -10.02 -23.53
N ILE A 90 -3.08 -8.87 -23.90
CA ILE A 90 -3.16 -8.36 -25.27
C ILE A 90 -1.81 -8.55 -25.95
N VAL A 91 -1.84 -8.69 -27.27
CA VAL A 91 -0.64 -8.77 -28.10
C VAL A 91 -0.32 -7.36 -28.60
N CYS A 92 0.94 -6.94 -28.47
CA CYS A 92 1.39 -5.67 -29.01
C CYS A 92 1.26 -5.67 -30.54
N PRO A 93 0.60 -4.67 -31.16
CA PRO A 93 0.39 -4.64 -32.61
C PRO A 93 1.69 -4.46 -33.40
N GLU A 94 2.75 -3.89 -32.80
CA GLU A 94 4.00 -3.63 -33.49
C GLU A 94 5.00 -4.79 -33.41
N CYS A 95 5.18 -5.39 -32.23
CA CYS A 95 6.24 -6.38 -32.00
C CYS A 95 5.73 -7.79 -31.64
N GLY A 96 4.42 -7.99 -31.55
CA GLY A 96 3.81 -9.28 -31.20
C GLY A 96 4.03 -9.74 -29.75
N THR A 97 4.65 -8.92 -28.88
CA THR A 97 4.89 -9.30 -27.49
C THR A 97 3.59 -9.25 -26.69
N VAL A 98 3.35 -10.30 -25.88
CA VAL A 98 2.19 -10.37 -24.98
C VAL A 98 2.40 -9.43 -23.80
N MET A 99 1.43 -8.57 -23.53
CA MET A 99 1.48 -7.57 -22.45
C MET A 99 0.21 -7.54 -21.61
N TYR A 100 0.33 -6.99 -20.39
CA TYR A 100 -0.82 -6.81 -19.50
C TYR A 100 -1.74 -5.70 -20.02
N PRO A 101 -3.08 -5.86 -19.92
CA PRO A 101 -4.02 -4.86 -20.42
C PRO A 101 -3.91 -3.50 -19.73
N CYS A 102 -3.45 -3.46 -18.49
CA CYS A 102 -3.24 -2.22 -17.73
C CYS A 102 -1.95 -1.48 -18.08
N GLY A 103 -1.03 -2.09 -18.82
CA GLY A 103 0.21 -1.44 -19.23
C GLY A 103 -0.05 -0.30 -20.20
N LEU A 104 0.61 0.85 -20.00
CA LEU A 104 0.52 1.99 -20.91
C LEU A 104 1.36 1.78 -22.16
N HIS A 105 2.43 0.98 -22.06
CA HIS A 105 3.36 0.74 -23.16
C HIS A 105 3.81 -0.72 -23.20
N CYS A 106 4.25 -1.16 -24.37
CA CYS A 106 4.84 -2.49 -24.57
C CYS A 106 6.16 -2.59 -23.78
N PRO A 107 6.39 -3.70 -23.05
CA PRO A 107 7.64 -3.89 -22.34
C PRO A 107 8.86 -4.05 -23.25
N LYS A 108 8.68 -4.55 -24.48
CA LYS A 108 9.78 -4.86 -25.41
C LYS A 108 10.12 -3.71 -26.36
N CYS A 109 9.15 -3.22 -27.12
CA CYS A 109 9.39 -2.17 -28.12
C CYS A 109 9.02 -0.76 -27.65
N GLY A 110 8.37 -0.62 -26.49
CA GLY A 110 7.93 0.70 -25.99
C GLY A 110 6.70 1.28 -26.71
N ALA A 111 6.11 0.58 -27.68
CA ALA A 111 4.91 1.03 -28.38
C ALA A 111 3.76 1.34 -27.40
N PRO A 112 3.03 2.45 -27.58
CA PRO A 112 1.92 2.80 -26.71
C PRO A 112 0.78 1.80 -26.84
N ASN A 113 0.17 1.45 -25.72
CA ASN A 113 -1.08 0.68 -25.70
C ASN A 113 -2.23 1.60 -26.12
N PRO A 114 -2.98 1.27 -27.18
CA PRO A 114 -4.10 2.11 -27.62
C PRO A 114 -5.24 2.16 -26.60
N PHE A 115 -5.46 1.08 -25.85
CA PHE A 115 -6.59 0.95 -24.92
C PHE A 115 -6.18 0.40 -23.55
N PRO A 116 -5.39 1.15 -22.77
CA PRO A 116 -4.98 0.73 -21.44
C PRO A 116 -6.18 0.56 -20.51
N ARG A 117 -6.21 -0.55 -19.77
CA ARG A 117 -7.31 -0.91 -18.87
C ARG A 117 -7.03 -0.43 -17.44
N ALA A 118 -8.01 0.22 -16.83
CA ALA A 118 -7.89 0.72 -15.45
C ALA A 118 -7.79 -0.45 -14.46
N LEU A 119 -7.14 -0.23 -13.31
CA LEU A 119 -7.08 -1.25 -12.25
C LEU A 119 -8.39 -1.33 -11.44
N ASN A 120 -8.71 -2.52 -10.96
CA ASN A 120 -9.74 -2.75 -9.95
C ASN A 120 -9.19 -2.43 -8.56
N TRP A 121 -10.07 -2.49 -7.56
CA TRP A 121 -9.67 -2.21 -6.19
C TRP A 121 -8.59 -3.18 -5.69
N LEU A 122 -8.49 -4.38 -6.28
CA LEU A 122 -7.50 -5.44 -6.01
C LEU A 122 -6.19 -5.33 -6.80
N GLY A 123 -6.03 -4.34 -7.67
CA GLY A 123 -4.81 -4.20 -8.49
C GLY A 123 -4.76 -5.09 -9.74
N TYR A 124 -5.91 -5.58 -10.22
CA TYR A 124 -6.06 -6.33 -11.49
C TYR A 124 -6.82 -5.50 -12.54
N SER A 125 -6.54 -5.73 -13.82
CA SER A 125 -7.15 -5.01 -14.95
C SER A 125 -8.69 -5.14 -15.03
N ARG A 126 -9.40 -4.00 -15.08
CA ARG A 126 -10.84 -3.92 -15.39
C ARG A 126 -11.02 -3.93 -16.91
N LEU A 127 -11.34 -5.10 -17.48
CA LEU A 127 -11.44 -5.28 -18.93
C LEU A 127 -12.40 -4.32 -19.64
N ARG A 128 -13.46 -3.85 -18.97
CA ARG A 128 -14.44 -2.93 -19.56
C ARG A 128 -14.07 -1.45 -19.45
N LYS A 129 -13.15 -1.08 -18.55
CA LYS A 129 -12.85 0.33 -18.26
C LYS A 129 -11.52 0.72 -18.89
N VAL A 130 -11.57 1.51 -19.96
CA VAL A 130 -10.40 2.12 -20.60
C VAL A 130 -9.99 3.36 -19.81
N VAL A 131 -8.68 3.60 -19.70
CA VAL A 131 -8.12 4.83 -19.14
C VAL A 131 -8.12 5.91 -20.24
N PRO A 132 -8.79 7.06 -20.04
CA PRO A 132 -8.76 8.16 -21.00
C PRO A 132 -7.37 8.79 -21.06
N GLU A 133 -7.04 9.48 -22.16
CA GLU A 133 -5.73 10.12 -22.37
C GLU A 133 -5.34 11.06 -21.21
N SER A 134 -6.29 11.91 -20.79
CA SER A 134 -6.12 12.84 -19.68
C SER A 134 -5.88 12.16 -18.32
N GLY A 135 -6.19 10.87 -18.21
CA GLY A 135 -6.05 10.07 -17.00
C GLY A 135 -4.78 9.20 -16.95
N ARG A 136 -3.91 9.24 -17.98
CA ARG A 136 -2.74 8.34 -18.07
C ARG A 136 -1.73 8.57 -16.96
N ILE A 137 -1.38 9.82 -16.66
CA ILE A 137 -0.48 10.17 -15.53
C ILE A 137 -1.05 9.63 -14.21
N ARG A 138 -2.36 9.82 -13.97
CA ARG A 138 -3.03 9.30 -12.78
C ARG A 138 -2.98 7.76 -12.70
N HIS A 139 -2.99 7.09 -13.85
CA HIS A 139 -2.93 5.64 -13.94
C HIS A 139 -1.51 5.09 -13.73
N GLU A 140 -0.47 5.84 -14.10
CA GLU A 140 0.92 5.52 -13.72
C GLU A 140 1.06 5.42 -12.20
N GLU A 141 0.54 6.41 -11.48
CA GLU A 141 0.56 6.40 -10.01
C GLU A 141 -0.34 5.31 -9.42
N ALA A 142 -1.45 4.99 -10.10
CA ALA A 142 -2.28 3.86 -9.71
C ALA A 142 -1.51 2.54 -9.81
N LEU A 143 -0.76 2.31 -10.90
CA LEU A 143 0.08 1.13 -11.08
C LEU A 143 1.14 1.03 -9.99
N ARG A 144 1.83 2.13 -9.66
CA ARG A 144 2.78 2.18 -8.54
C ARG A 144 2.12 1.81 -7.22
N SER A 145 0.93 2.35 -6.92
CA SER A 145 0.22 2.01 -5.67
C SER A 145 -0.21 0.54 -5.54
N PHE A 146 -0.13 -0.26 -6.61
CA PHE A 146 -0.37 -1.70 -6.61
C PHE A 146 0.90 -2.53 -6.88
N ARG A 147 2.08 -1.93 -6.69
CA ARG A 147 3.38 -2.57 -6.92
C ARG A 147 3.52 -3.14 -8.33
N ARG A 148 3.08 -2.36 -9.32
CA ARG A 148 3.26 -2.64 -10.74
C ARG A 148 4.14 -1.58 -11.39
N CYS A 149 4.81 -1.97 -12.46
CA CYS A 149 5.56 -1.02 -13.28
C CYS A 149 4.59 0.03 -13.86
N PHE A 150 4.90 1.31 -13.63
CA PHE A 150 4.12 2.44 -14.16
C PHE A 150 4.03 2.45 -15.69
N TYR A 151 5.02 1.85 -16.38
CA TYR A 151 5.12 1.87 -17.83
C TYR A 151 4.42 0.67 -18.49
N CYS A 152 4.83 -0.57 -18.18
CA CYS A 152 4.33 -1.77 -18.84
C CYS A 152 3.30 -2.57 -18.04
N GLY A 153 3.05 -2.21 -16.77
CA GLY A 153 2.08 -2.88 -15.91
C GLY A 153 2.51 -4.24 -15.34
N GLU A 154 3.74 -4.67 -15.58
CA GLU A 154 4.32 -5.89 -15.01
C GLU A 154 4.33 -5.82 -13.47
N PRO A 155 3.89 -6.86 -12.76
CA PRO A 155 4.04 -6.95 -11.30
C PRO A 155 5.50 -6.90 -10.86
N LEU A 156 5.79 -6.07 -9.86
CA LEU A 156 7.11 -5.90 -9.28
C LEU A 156 7.33 -6.90 -8.14
N LYS A 157 8.51 -7.52 -8.11
CA LYS A 157 8.81 -8.64 -7.21
C LYS A 157 9.37 -8.17 -5.88
N GLU A 158 10.29 -7.22 -5.91
CA GLU A 158 11.03 -6.78 -4.73
C GLU A 158 10.27 -5.68 -3.99
N PRO A 159 10.39 -5.55 -2.67
CA PRO A 159 9.77 -4.48 -1.89
C PRO A 159 10.67 -3.24 -1.80
N THR A 160 11.31 -2.86 -2.91
CA THR A 160 12.26 -1.73 -2.96
C THR A 160 11.90 -0.77 -4.09
N LEU A 161 12.24 0.50 -3.88
CA LEU A 161 12.06 1.59 -4.84
C LEU A 161 13.12 1.57 -5.96
N LEU A 162 14.31 1.04 -5.66
CA LEU A 162 15.43 0.91 -6.60
C LEU A 162 15.25 -0.19 -7.65
N GLN A 163 14.25 -1.06 -7.50
CA GLN A 163 14.10 -2.19 -8.42
C GLN A 163 13.81 -1.69 -9.83
N LYS A 164 14.43 -2.36 -10.80
CA LYS A 164 14.08 -2.20 -12.20
C LYS A 164 12.99 -3.19 -12.55
N CYS A 165 12.05 -2.77 -13.39
CA CYS A 165 11.02 -3.69 -13.88
C CYS A 165 11.68 -4.88 -14.60
N PRO A 166 11.33 -6.13 -14.25
CA PRO A 166 11.94 -7.30 -14.88
C PRO A 166 11.59 -7.45 -16.38
N ALA A 167 10.54 -6.77 -16.85
CA ALA A 167 10.09 -6.84 -18.24
C ALA A 167 10.62 -5.69 -19.11
N CYS A 168 10.64 -4.45 -18.60
CA CYS A 168 11.01 -3.27 -19.40
C CYS A 168 12.25 -2.51 -18.89
N GLY A 169 12.84 -2.94 -17.78
CA GLY A 169 14.06 -2.33 -17.21
C GLY A 169 13.90 -0.94 -16.58
N LYS A 170 12.72 -0.31 -16.66
CA LYS A 170 12.48 1.01 -16.04
C LYS A 170 12.43 0.92 -14.52
N ALA A 171 13.13 1.84 -13.85
CA ALA A 171 13.06 2.03 -12.40
C ALA A 171 11.65 2.48 -11.97
N VAL A 172 11.19 2.10 -10.77
CA VAL A 172 9.83 2.39 -10.28
C VAL A 172 9.58 3.90 -10.17
N LEU A 173 10.54 4.60 -9.55
CA LEU A 173 10.60 6.05 -9.43
C LEU A 173 11.80 6.55 -10.25
N GLN A 174 11.60 7.67 -10.96
CA GLN A 174 12.57 8.28 -11.85
C GLN A 174 12.81 9.73 -11.39
N GLY A 175 13.69 9.90 -10.40
CA GLY A 175 14.03 11.22 -9.87
C GLY A 175 13.01 11.80 -8.88
N GLU A 176 13.41 12.89 -8.22
CA GLU A 176 12.62 13.61 -7.22
C GLU A 176 11.21 13.97 -7.71
N ARG A 177 11.09 14.45 -8.96
CA ARG A 177 9.81 14.85 -9.55
C ARG A 177 8.78 13.71 -9.57
N SER A 178 9.22 12.47 -9.78
CA SER A 178 8.32 11.32 -9.79
C SER A 178 7.80 10.98 -8.38
N VAL A 179 8.61 11.26 -7.35
CA VAL A 179 8.25 11.08 -5.94
C VAL A 179 7.21 12.11 -5.53
N ASP A 180 7.42 13.37 -5.90
CA ASP A 180 6.46 14.45 -5.61
C ASP A 180 5.08 14.21 -6.25
N ILE A 181 5.07 13.72 -7.50
CA ILE A 181 3.81 13.40 -8.20
C ILE A 181 3.11 12.23 -7.49
N TYR A 182 3.85 11.19 -7.10
CA TYR A 182 3.30 10.02 -6.40
C TYR A 182 2.76 10.38 -5.01
N ASP A 183 3.51 11.17 -4.23
CA ASP A 183 3.11 11.65 -2.91
C ASP A 183 1.87 12.56 -3.00
N THR A 184 1.85 13.48 -3.96
CA THR A 184 0.66 14.32 -4.23
C THR A 184 -0.55 13.47 -4.61
N TYR A 185 -0.33 12.40 -5.37
CA TYR A 185 -1.40 11.50 -5.77
C TYR A 185 -2.00 10.72 -4.60
N ILE A 186 -1.18 10.25 -3.66
CA ILE A 186 -1.66 9.55 -2.46
C ILE A 186 -2.31 10.54 -1.48
N SER A 187 -1.66 11.67 -1.20
CA SER A 187 -2.15 12.67 -0.23
C SER A 187 -3.50 13.28 -0.59
N ARG A 188 -3.86 13.36 -1.89
CA ARG A 188 -5.22 13.75 -2.32
C ARG A 188 -6.31 12.82 -1.81
N ARG A 189 -5.99 11.55 -1.48
CA ARG A 189 -6.95 10.57 -0.95
C ARG A 189 -7.22 10.78 0.54
N THR A 190 -6.37 11.52 1.24
CA THR A 190 -6.39 11.65 2.71
C THR A 190 -7.73 12.18 3.22
N TRP A 191 -8.22 13.28 2.66
CA TRP A 191 -9.45 13.92 3.14
C TRP A 191 -10.69 13.06 2.99
N TRP A 192 -10.88 12.42 1.83
CA TRP A 192 -12.03 11.52 1.65
C TRP A 192 -11.90 10.25 2.48
N THR A 193 -10.70 9.68 2.58
CA THR A 193 -10.45 8.49 3.40
C THR A 193 -10.74 8.77 4.87
N PHE A 194 -10.32 9.93 5.38
CA PHE A 194 -10.58 10.36 6.75
C PHE A 194 -12.08 10.51 7.01
N GLY A 195 -12.81 11.17 6.10
CA GLY A 195 -14.27 11.26 6.17
C GLY A 195 -14.95 9.88 6.21
N ALA A 196 -14.47 8.93 5.40
CA ALA A 196 -14.96 7.56 5.40
C ALA A 196 -14.63 6.81 6.71
N VAL A 197 -13.45 7.01 7.29
CA VAL A 197 -13.03 6.41 8.58
C VAL A 197 -13.90 6.92 9.73
N VAL A 198 -14.16 8.23 9.79
CA VAL A 198 -15.06 8.82 10.80
C VAL A 198 -16.46 8.24 10.68
N PHE A 199 -17.01 8.19 9.46
CA PHE A 199 -18.34 7.64 9.21
C PHE A 199 -18.44 6.16 9.58
N LEU A 200 -17.45 5.36 9.19
CA LEU A 200 -17.38 3.94 9.56
C LEU A 200 -17.24 3.78 11.07
N GLY A 201 -16.49 4.63 11.76
CA GLY A 201 -16.30 4.60 13.21
C GLY A 201 -17.59 4.75 14.04
N ILE A 202 -18.68 5.26 13.44
CA ILE A 202 -20.01 5.34 14.07
C ILE A 202 -20.60 3.93 14.29
N ILE A 203 -20.29 2.98 13.40
CA ILE A 203 -20.81 1.62 13.46
C ILE A 203 -20.00 0.83 14.51
N PRO A 204 -20.61 0.42 15.64
CA PRO A 204 -19.88 -0.32 16.67
C PRO A 204 -19.30 -1.61 16.11
N ILE A 205 -18.09 -1.98 16.56
CA ILE A 205 -17.36 -3.22 16.23
C ILE A 205 -16.97 -3.35 14.75
N LEU A 206 -17.94 -3.39 13.82
CA LEU A 206 -17.73 -3.57 12.37
C LEU A 206 -17.12 -2.34 11.71
N GLY A 207 -17.51 -1.15 12.16
CA GLY A 207 -17.02 0.13 11.66
C GLY A 207 -15.51 0.29 11.73
N PRO A 208 -14.91 0.18 12.92
CA PRO A 208 -13.45 0.21 13.08
C PRO A 208 -12.70 -0.84 12.23
N LEU A 209 -13.28 -2.02 11.98
CA LEU A 209 -12.68 -3.04 11.10
C LEU A 209 -12.58 -2.54 9.66
N LEU A 210 -13.71 -2.07 9.13
CA LEU A 210 -13.79 -1.58 7.77
C LEU A 210 -12.95 -0.31 7.60
N ALA A 211 -12.96 0.57 8.60
CA ALA A 211 -12.19 1.80 8.63
C ALA A 211 -10.68 1.51 8.55
N SER A 212 -10.18 0.58 9.38
CA SER A 212 -8.77 0.20 9.38
C SER A 212 -8.34 -0.41 8.04
N SER A 213 -9.14 -1.34 7.50
CA SER A 213 -8.84 -1.97 6.21
C SER A 213 -8.82 -0.96 5.06
N LEU A 214 -9.81 -0.05 5.03
CA LEU A 214 -9.90 1.01 4.03
C LEU A 214 -8.71 1.97 4.13
N TYR A 215 -8.44 2.46 5.33
CA TYR A 215 -7.35 3.41 5.61
C TYR A 215 -5.99 2.85 5.20
N LYS A 216 -5.65 1.63 5.64
CA LYS A 216 -4.38 1.02 5.28
C LYS A 216 -4.22 0.88 3.78
N ARG A 217 -5.24 0.34 3.11
CA ARG A 217 -5.22 0.15 1.66
C ARG A 217 -5.07 1.44 0.86
N THR A 218 -5.70 2.53 1.33
CA THR A 218 -5.76 3.78 0.58
C THR A 218 -4.55 4.68 0.83
N LEU A 219 -4.01 4.66 2.05
CA LEU A 219 -3.02 5.61 2.53
C LEU A 219 -1.71 4.98 3.03
N ILE A 220 -1.72 3.78 3.61
CA ILE A 220 -0.49 3.15 4.16
C ILE A 220 0.18 2.22 3.16
N ASP A 221 -0.56 1.25 2.62
CA ASP A 221 -0.05 0.26 1.69
C ASP A 221 0.72 0.89 0.51
N PRO A 222 0.25 1.98 -0.12
CA PRO A 222 1.00 2.61 -1.21
C PRO A 222 2.43 3.05 -0.85
N TYR A 223 2.66 3.41 0.42
CA TYR A 223 3.99 3.72 0.93
C TYR A 223 4.70 2.44 1.39
N SER A 224 4.02 1.60 2.19
CA SER A 224 4.62 0.40 2.79
C SER A 224 5.06 -0.63 1.75
N LEU A 225 4.46 -0.69 0.56
CA LEU A 225 4.83 -1.62 -0.52
C LEU A 225 6.29 -1.51 -0.97
N TYR A 226 6.92 -0.38 -0.69
CA TYR A 226 8.26 -0.05 -1.13
C TYR A 226 9.23 0.25 0.02
N MET A 227 8.74 0.14 1.25
CA MET A 227 9.53 0.35 2.45
C MET A 227 9.26 -0.75 3.47
N THR A 228 10.32 -1.22 4.06
CA THR A 228 10.35 -2.26 5.09
C THR A 228 10.18 -1.63 6.49
N VAL A 229 9.31 -0.62 6.63
CA VAL A 229 9.19 0.10 7.91
C VAL A 229 8.50 -0.77 8.97
N PHE A 230 9.31 -1.12 9.95
CA PHE A 230 8.99 -1.46 11.34
C PHE A 230 7.64 -2.13 11.61
N ARG A 231 7.60 -3.44 11.37
CA ARG A 231 6.67 -4.29 12.12
C ARG A 231 7.05 -4.37 13.61
N GLU A 232 8.27 -3.95 13.98
CA GLU A 232 8.85 -4.16 15.33
C GLU A 232 9.29 -2.89 16.07
N SER A 233 8.98 -1.68 15.58
CA SER A 233 9.33 -0.46 16.34
C SER A 233 8.44 -0.35 17.56
N PHE A 234 9.04 0.02 18.69
CA PHE A 234 8.29 0.37 19.90
C PHE A 234 7.18 1.39 19.61
N LEU A 235 7.42 2.37 18.73
CA LEU A 235 6.41 3.36 18.33
C LEU A 235 5.19 2.72 17.61
N MET A 236 5.43 1.78 16.70
CA MET A 236 4.36 1.10 15.97
C MET A 236 3.58 0.14 16.88
N VAL A 237 4.28 -0.54 17.81
CA VAL A 237 3.67 -1.33 18.87
C VAL A 237 2.85 -0.45 19.81
N PHE A 238 3.33 0.75 20.16
CA PHE A 238 2.60 1.70 20.99
C PHE A 238 1.34 2.23 20.29
N LEU A 239 1.46 2.72 19.05
CA LEU A 239 0.30 3.15 18.25
C LEU A 239 -0.71 2.01 18.08
N PHE A 240 -0.22 0.78 17.92
CA PHE A 240 -1.03 -0.43 17.87
C PHE A 240 -1.80 -0.67 19.18
N LEU A 241 -1.14 -0.59 20.34
CA LEU A 241 -1.76 -0.75 21.66
C LEU A 241 -2.79 0.35 21.93
N CYS A 242 -2.47 1.61 21.63
CA CYS A 242 -3.41 2.73 21.74
C CYS A 242 -4.65 2.51 20.88
N ARG A 243 -4.50 1.98 19.66
CA ARG A 243 -5.62 1.69 18.77
C ARG A 243 -6.54 0.61 19.35
N HIS A 244 -5.99 -0.44 19.93
CA HIS A 244 -6.77 -1.49 20.58
C HIS A 244 -7.49 -0.97 21.82
N LEU A 245 -6.79 -0.18 22.65
CA LEU A 245 -7.37 0.42 23.85
C LEU A 245 -8.53 1.39 23.51
N PHE A 246 -8.35 2.26 22.52
CA PHE A 246 -9.39 3.21 22.11
C PHE A 246 -10.59 2.54 21.45
N ARG A 247 -10.45 1.31 20.94
CA ARG A 247 -11.56 0.55 20.38
C ARG A 247 -12.50 -0.03 21.44
N LEU A 248 -11.98 -0.32 22.64
CA LEU A 248 -12.77 -0.83 23.77
C LEU A 248 -13.66 0.26 24.40
N LEU A 249 -13.37 1.52 24.13
CA LEU A 249 -14.06 2.67 24.68
C LEU A 249 -14.98 3.28 23.62
N PRO A 250 -16.32 3.07 23.68
CA PRO A 250 -17.24 3.73 22.78
C PRO A 250 -17.06 5.26 22.89
N PHE A 251 -17.23 5.98 21.78
CA PHE A 251 -16.98 7.43 21.62
C PHE A 251 -15.50 7.87 21.58
N ILE A 252 -14.63 7.36 22.46
CA ILE A 252 -13.17 7.63 22.38
C ILE A 252 -12.61 7.09 21.06
N GLY A 253 -13.08 5.93 20.62
CA GLY A 253 -12.72 5.38 19.31
C GLY A 253 -13.12 6.25 18.11
N ILE A 254 -14.17 7.08 18.21
CA ILE A 254 -14.63 7.91 17.07
C ILE A 254 -13.66 9.05 16.79
N ILE A 255 -13.05 9.63 17.82
CA ILE A 255 -12.09 10.74 17.69
C ILE A 255 -10.65 10.21 17.68
N GLY A 256 -10.36 9.21 18.53
CA GLY A 256 -9.03 8.60 18.66
C GLY A 256 -8.60 7.83 17.41
N MET A 257 -9.49 7.09 16.74
CA MET A 257 -9.13 6.33 15.53
C MET A 257 -8.68 7.22 14.38
N PRO A 258 -9.42 8.29 14.00
CA PRO A 258 -8.96 9.19 12.96
C PRO A 258 -7.62 9.86 13.30
N ILE A 259 -7.39 10.25 14.55
CA ILE A 259 -6.10 10.83 14.99
C ILE A 259 -4.97 9.81 14.81
N LEU A 260 -5.14 8.58 15.31
CA LEU A 260 -4.14 7.51 15.17
C LEU A 260 -3.85 7.20 13.69
N CYS A 261 -4.89 7.16 12.85
CA CYS A 261 -4.73 6.98 11.41
C CYS A 261 -3.94 8.14 10.79
N LEU A 262 -4.23 9.40 11.14
CA LEU A 262 -3.45 10.52 10.62
C LEU A 262 -1.98 10.44 11.08
N THR A 263 -1.73 10.12 12.35
CA THR A 263 -0.37 9.96 12.88
C THR A 263 0.38 8.87 12.12
N GLU A 264 -0.20 7.70 11.97
CA GLU A 264 0.42 6.58 11.24
C GLU A 264 0.69 6.97 9.77
N TYR A 265 -0.25 7.63 9.10
CA TYR A 265 -0.10 8.11 7.73
C TYR A 265 1.08 9.07 7.60
N HIS A 266 1.19 10.04 8.51
CA HIS A 266 2.28 11.00 8.50
C HIS A 266 3.63 10.33 8.76
N VAL A 267 3.68 9.32 9.65
CA VAL A 267 4.89 8.53 9.88
C VAL A 267 5.31 7.79 8.60
N TYR A 268 4.40 7.02 7.98
CA TYR A 268 4.71 6.28 6.75
C TYR A 268 5.10 7.20 5.59
N ARG A 269 4.34 8.27 5.36
CA ARG A 269 4.65 9.26 4.32
C ARG A 269 6.02 9.88 4.53
N ARG A 270 6.35 10.27 5.77
CA ARG A 270 7.62 10.96 6.03
C ARG A 270 8.80 10.01 5.91
N MET A 271 8.66 8.77 6.33
CA MET A 271 9.65 7.72 6.12
C MET A 271 9.87 7.40 4.64
N PHE A 272 8.79 7.40 3.83
CA PHE A 272 8.88 7.28 2.38
C PHE A 272 9.81 8.33 1.79
N LEU A 273 9.48 9.60 2.06
CA LEU A 273 10.18 10.75 1.52
C LEU A 273 11.65 10.77 1.97
N TRP A 274 11.91 10.40 3.23
CA TRP A 274 13.27 10.30 3.73
C TRP A 274 14.07 9.17 3.06
N LYS A 275 13.47 8.00 2.84
CA LYS A 275 14.15 6.88 2.16
C LYS A 275 14.50 7.28 0.71
N THR A 276 13.58 7.93 0.00
CA THR A 276 13.83 8.44 -1.35
C THR A 276 14.91 9.51 -1.38
N GLU A 277 14.91 10.44 -0.42
CA GLU A 277 15.88 11.54 -0.36
C GLU A 277 17.29 11.05 0.01
N LYS A 278 17.42 10.23 1.06
CA LYS A 278 18.74 9.83 1.61
C LYS A 278 19.42 8.69 0.84
N TYR A 279 18.67 7.75 0.27
CA TYR A 279 19.23 6.54 -0.33
C TYR A 279 19.10 6.49 -1.86
N GLU A 280 18.26 7.33 -2.47
CA GLU A 280 18.00 7.26 -3.92
C GLU A 280 18.40 8.53 -4.67
N PHE A 281 18.35 9.71 -4.04
CA PHE A 281 18.73 10.99 -4.66
C PHE A 281 19.90 11.70 -3.98
N GLY A 282 20.24 11.33 -2.74
CA GLY A 282 21.52 11.65 -2.13
C GLY A 282 22.62 10.79 -2.75
N GLU A 283 23.33 11.36 -3.73
CA GLU A 283 24.78 11.20 -4.04
C GLU A 283 25.52 10.10 -3.22
N ASN A 284 26.14 9.07 -3.81
CA ASN A 284 27.35 9.14 -4.67
C ASN A 284 28.27 10.32 -4.39
#